data_AF-A0A3E0R1N1-F1
#
_entry.id   AF-A0A3E0R1N1-F1
#
_cell.length_a   1.000
_cell.length_b   1.000
_cell.length_c   1.000
_cell.angle_alpha   90.00
_cell.angle_beta   90.00
_cell.angle_gamma   90.00
#
_symmetry.space_group_name_H-M   'P 1'
#
loop_
_entity.id
_entity.type
_entity.pdbx_description
1 polymer ?
#
loop_
_entity_poly.entity_id
_entity_poly.type
_entity_poly.pdbx_seq_one_letter_code
_entity_poly.pdbx_strand_id
1 'polypeptide(L)' 'MRRKLLLLIALFLLLGATYATGAGGQFVKVFVNGKQVQSGQIIDGSTMLPLRAIAEALGARVDWDQATYSAKITTQAPPA' A
#
# COMPACT_ATOMS: atom_id res chain seq x y z
N MET A 1 1.04 13.30 -49.25
CA MET A 1 1.90 12.96 -48.08
C MET A 1 1.24 13.33 -46.74
N ARG A 2 0.55 14.47 -46.61
CA ARG A 2 -0.11 14.93 -45.35
C ARG A 2 -1.21 13.99 -44.78
N ARG A 3 -2.00 13.31 -45.63
CA ARG A 3 -3.07 12.37 -45.18
C ARG A 3 -2.53 11.03 -44.65
N LYS A 4 -1.42 10.53 -45.21
CA LYS A 4 -0.75 9.29 -44.75
C LYS A 4 0.00 9.52 -43.43
N LEU A 5 0.49 10.73 -43.21
CA LEU A 5 1.14 11.16 -41.97
C LEU A 5 0.16 11.19 -40.77
N LEU A 6 -1.08 11.62 -40.99
CA LEU A 6 -2.13 11.60 -39.96
C LEU A 6 -2.51 10.17 -39.54
N LEU A 7 -2.54 9.22 -40.48
CA LEU A 7 -2.82 7.81 -40.17
C LEU A 7 -1.70 7.14 -39.37
N LEU A 8 -0.43 7.49 -39.63
CA LEU A 8 0.70 6.98 -38.85
C LEU A 8 0.75 7.55 -37.44
N ILE A 9 0.39 8.82 -37.25
CA ILE A 9 0.29 9.43 -35.90
C ILE A 9 -0.87 8.81 -35.12
N ALA A 10 -2.03 8.57 -35.77
CA ALA A 10 -3.15 7.86 -35.13
C ALA A 10 -2.78 6.41 -34.77
N LEU A 11 -2.02 5.72 -35.62
CA LEU A 11 -1.55 4.36 -35.37
C LEU A 11 -0.50 4.31 -34.25
N PHE A 12 0.38 5.32 -34.17
CA PHE A 12 1.37 5.44 -33.09
C PHE A 12 0.71 5.77 -31.74
N LEU A 13 -0.37 6.58 -31.74
CA LEU A 13 -1.20 6.82 -30.56
C LEU A 13 -1.97 5.58 -30.11
N LEU A 14 -2.44 4.75 -31.06
CA LEU A 14 -3.11 3.48 -30.78
C LEU A 14 -2.15 2.39 -30.26
N LEU A 15 -0.89 2.37 -30.73
CA LEU A 15 0.14 1.45 -30.21
C LEU A 15 0.79 1.95 -28.90
N GLY A 16 0.83 3.26 -28.64
CA GLY A 16 1.43 3.83 -27.42
C GLY A 16 0.61 3.61 -26.15
N ALA A 17 -0.69 3.30 -26.28
CA ALA A 17 -1.61 3.15 -25.15
C ALA A 17 -1.53 1.79 -24.43
N THR A 18 -0.74 0.82 -24.91
CA THR A 18 -0.69 -0.54 -24.34
C THR A 18 0.42 -0.77 -23.31
N TYR A 19 1.25 0.23 -22.99
CA TYR A 19 2.27 0.11 -21.94
C TYR A 19 1.84 0.80 -20.64
N ALA A 20 0.67 0.44 -20.13
CA ALA A 20 0.39 0.63 -18.71
C ALA A 20 0.46 -0.73 -18.03
N THR A 21 1.66 -1.31 -17.96
CA THR A 21 1.92 -2.34 -16.95
C THR A 21 1.86 -1.63 -15.62
N GLY A 22 0.69 -1.66 -14.98
CA GLY A 22 0.56 -1.26 -13.60
C GLY A 22 1.40 -2.20 -12.76
N ALA A 23 2.68 -1.85 -12.53
CA ALA A 23 3.48 -2.37 -11.43
C ALA A 23 2.95 -1.76 -10.13
N GLY A 24 1.66 -1.92 -9.86
CA GLY A 24 1.03 -1.53 -8.61
C GLY A 24 1.21 -2.68 -7.63
N GLY A 25 1.90 -2.44 -6.52
CA GLY A 25 1.90 -3.40 -5.41
C GLY A 25 0.47 -3.83 -5.11
N GLN A 26 0.26 -5.13 -4.86
CA GLN A 26 -1.07 -5.62 -4.50
C GLN A 26 -1.41 -5.08 -3.11
N PHE A 27 -2.22 -4.03 -3.05
CA PHE A 27 -2.67 -3.44 -1.79
C PHE A 27 -3.91 -4.14 -1.27
N VAL A 28 -3.95 -4.38 0.05
CA VAL A 28 -5.06 -5.03 0.74
C VAL A 28 -5.70 -4.04 1.70
N LYS A 29 -7.04 -3.94 1.68
CA LYS A 29 -7.77 -3.14 2.66
C LYS A 29 -7.79 -3.88 4.00
N VAL A 30 -7.52 -3.16 5.08
CA VAL A 30 -7.41 -3.74 6.42
C VAL A 30 -8.46 -3.08 7.32
N PHE A 31 -9.12 -3.90 8.13
CA PHE A 31 -10.14 -3.45 9.08
C PHE A 31 -9.80 -3.97 10.47
N VAL A 32 -9.86 -3.09 11.47
CA VAL A 32 -9.74 -3.44 12.89
C VAL A 32 -11.04 -3.03 13.57
N ASN A 33 -11.73 -3.97 14.21
CA ASN A 33 -13.02 -3.74 14.87
C ASN A 33 -14.06 -3.05 13.94
N GLY A 34 -14.09 -3.45 12.65
CA GLY A 34 -15.00 -2.88 11.64
C GLY A 34 -14.59 -1.52 11.07
N LYS A 35 -13.56 -0.87 11.62
CA LYS A 35 -13.02 0.40 11.11
C LYS A 35 -11.87 0.15 10.15
N GLN A 36 -11.91 0.77 8.96
CA GLN A 36 -10.82 0.69 8.02
C GLN A 36 -9.58 1.42 8.58
N VAL A 37 -8.43 0.75 8.53
CA VAL A 37 -7.11 1.31 8.85
C VAL A 37 -6.27 1.46 7.58
N GLN A 38 -5.01 1.87 7.70
CA GLN A 38 -4.11 1.95 6.54
C GLN A 38 -4.02 0.60 5.80
N SER A 39 -3.98 0.67 4.48
CA SER A 39 -3.85 -0.50 3.61
C SER A 39 -2.55 -1.26 3.86
N GLY A 40 -2.61 -2.58 3.77
CA GLY A 40 -1.46 -3.46 3.70
C GLY A 40 -0.97 -3.65 2.27
N GLN A 41 0.18 -4.29 2.11
CA GLN A 41 0.74 -4.67 0.82
C GLN A 41 1.11 -6.15 0.83
N ILE A 42 0.80 -6.87 -0.23
CA ILE A 42 1.29 -8.24 -0.43
C ILE A 42 2.70 -8.16 -1.04
N ILE A 43 3.66 -8.76 -0.34
CA ILE A 43 5.05 -8.89 -0.75
C ILE A 43 5.44 -10.36 -0.54
N ASP A 44 5.90 -11.02 -1.61
CA ASP A 44 6.36 -12.42 -1.58
C ASP A 44 5.36 -13.39 -0.92
N GLY A 45 4.07 -13.23 -1.22
CA GLY A 45 2.99 -14.06 -0.67
C GLY A 45 2.61 -13.74 0.78
N SER A 46 3.30 -12.80 1.43
CA SER A 46 2.99 -12.32 2.79
C SER A 46 2.32 -10.95 2.74
N THR A 47 1.36 -10.71 3.63
CA THR A 47 0.75 -9.38 3.77
C THR A 47 1.52 -8.56 4.80
N MET A 48 2.23 -7.54 4.33
CA MET A 48 2.89 -6.54 5.15
C MET A 48 1.88 -5.50 5.60
N LEU A 49 1.83 -5.25 6.92
CA LEU A 49 0.93 -4.29 7.54
C LEU A 49 1.71 -3.14 8.20
N PRO A 50 1.17 -1.91 8.18
CA PRO A 50 1.74 -0.79 8.91
C PRO A 50 1.60 -1.01 10.43
N LEU A 51 2.67 -1.50 11.05
CA LEU A 51 2.72 -1.91 12.46
C LEU A 51 2.04 -0.92 13.42
N ARG A 52 2.41 0.36 13.34
CA ARG A 52 1.88 1.43 14.22
C ARG A 52 0.36 1.58 14.07
N ALA A 53 -0.14 1.64 12.83
CA ALA A 53 -1.56 1.83 12.57
C ALA A 53 -2.39 0.66 13.12
N ILE A 54 -1.89 -0.56 12.99
CA ILE A 54 -2.57 -1.75 13.56
C ILE A 54 -2.53 -1.72 15.09
N ALA A 55 -1.35 -1.51 15.66
CA ALA A 55 -1.17 -1.51 17.12
C ALA A 55 -2.02 -0.42 17.81
N GLU A 56 -2.02 0.81 17.28
CA GLU A 56 -2.82 1.91 17.83
C GLU A 56 -4.32 1.67 17.66
N ALA A 57 -4.76 1.07 16.55
CA ALA A 57 -6.16 0.69 16.35
C ALA A 57 -6.63 -0.41 17.32
N LEU A 58 -5.70 -1.23 17.83
CA LEU A 58 -5.93 -2.22 18.88
C LEU A 58 -5.79 -1.65 20.30
N GLY A 59 -5.58 -0.34 20.44
CA GLY A 59 -5.45 0.33 21.74
C GLY A 59 -4.06 0.23 22.37
N ALA A 60 -3.05 -0.20 21.63
CA ALA A 60 -1.67 -0.23 22.10
C ALA A 60 -0.94 1.10 21.81
N ARG A 61 0.07 1.40 22.63
CA ARG A 61 0.99 2.53 22.40
C ARG A 61 2.26 2.02 21.72
N VAL A 62 2.73 2.74 20.70
CA VAL A 62 4.00 2.44 20.00
C VAL A 62 4.98 3.59 20.17
N ASP A 63 6.09 3.33 20.87
CA ASP A 63 7.19 4.26 21.07
C ASP A 63 8.42 3.81 20.25
N TRP A 64 9.17 4.77 19.72
CA TRP A 64 10.41 4.50 19.00
C TRP A 64 11.62 4.86 19.87
N ASP A 65 12.53 3.92 20.03
CA ASP A 65 13.83 4.13 20.66
C ASP A 65 14.89 4.36 19.58
N GLN A 66 15.35 5.61 19.47
CA GLN A 66 16.39 6.02 18.53
C GLN A 66 17.77 5.41 18.86
N ALA A 67 18.06 5.15 20.14
CA ALA A 67 19.38 4.65 20.53
C ALA A 67 19.56 3.18 20.12
N THR A 68 18.48 2.40 20.17
CA THR A 68 18.49 0.96 19.88
C THR A 68 17.83 0.60 18.55
N TYR A 69 17.38 1.60 17.78
CA TYR A 69 16.62 1.42 16.53
C TYR A 69 15.46 0.43 16.68
N SER A 70 14.75 0.51 17.80
CA SER A 70 13.73 -0.45 18.19
C SER A 70 12.38 0.22 18.41
N ALA A 71 11.30 -0.48 18.05
CA ALA A 71 9.93 -0.09 18.37
C ALA A 71 9.45 -0.86 19.60
N LYS A 72 8.98 -0.15 20.63
CA LYS A 72 8.36 -0.74 21.83
C LYS A 72 6.85 -0.60 21.75
N ILE A 73 6.15 -1.72 21.87
CA ILE A 73 4.69 -1.77 21.91
C ILE A 73 4.25 -2.04 23.34
N THR A 74 3.39 -1.18 23.88
CA THR A 74 2.80 -1.34 25.21
C THR A 74 1.31 -1.56 25.04
N THR A 75 0.82 -2.75 25.36
CA THR A 75 -0.61 -3.07 25.39
C THR A 75 -1.17 -2.79 26.77
N GLN A 76 -2.40 -2.31 26.82
CA GLN A 76 -3.14 -2.28 28.09
C GLN A 76 -3.64 -3.69 28.38
N ALA A 77 -3.46 -4.17 29.60
CA ALA A 77 -4.01 -5.46 30.01
C ALA A 77 -5.54 -5.45 29.76
N PRO A 78 -6.14 -6.52 29.24
CA PRO A 78 -7.59 -6.62 29.13
C PRO A 78 -8.21 -6.37 30.52
N PRO A 79 -9.32 -5.62 30.62
CA PRO A 79 -10.05 -5.55 31.88
C PRO A 79 -10.46 -6.98 32.27
N ALA A 80 -10.15 -7.36 33.51
CA ALA A 80 -10.50 -8.65 34.11
C ALA A 80 -12.01 -8.86 34.20
#